data_AF-A0A2A4HJI7-F1
#
_entry.id   AF-A0A2A4HJI7-F1
#
_cell.length_a   1.000
_cell.length_b   1.000
_cell.length_c   1.000
_cell.angle_alpha   90.00
_cell.angle_beta   90.00
_cell.angle_gamma   90.00
#
_symmetry.space_group_name_H-M   'P 1'
#
loop_
_entity.id
_entity.type
_entity.pdbx_description
1 polymer ?
#
loop_
_entity_poly.entity_id
_entity_poly.type
_entity_poly.pdbx_seq_one_letter_code
_entity_poly.pdbx_strand_id
1 'polypeptide(L)'
;MDTASISNIVLSILTAVYVVLTFRILKENRRNNELGSYPQLYCEVKVDGSEARLSVINRGNVPALDIGALVLAHYHEDDQDVMSFLNEFVGEGWPERKRIVNTFDGFYSVYDNFGFPVVPAGKQVSVRPGFPKMADQYLLLFQFRNIFGENFFQIYWFHLDHRNRHKGLTLGSVEPHGIARTSRITFTENYLLADKNSQLPACIEKNFSPFFKCSIPSGITAAGILNAHETREVWSDA
;
A
#
# COMPACT_ATOMS: atom_id res chain seq x y z
N MET A 1 22.52 -22.12 -61.34
CA MET A 1 22.21 -21.27 -60.16
C MET A 1 23.54 -20.79 -59.64
N ASP A 2 23.83 -19.51 -59.81
CA ASP A 2 25.19 -18.99 -59.60
C ASP A 2 25.56 -19.03 -58.12
N THR A 3 26.83 -19.30 -57.85
CA THR A 3 27.41 -19.34 -56.49
C THR A 3 27.15 -18.04 -55.72
N ALA A 4 27.05 -16.91 -56.43
CA ALA A 4 26.65 -15.62 -55.89
C ALA A 4 25.20 -15.61 -55.37
N SER A 5 24.26 -16.23 -56.08
CA SER A 5 22.85 -16.32 -55.68
C SER A 5 22.66 -17.20 -54.45
N ILE A 6 23.40 -18.31 -54.37
CA ILE A 6 23.40 -19.19 -53.20
C ILE A 6 23.96 -18.45 -51.98
N SER A 7 25.06 -17.70 -52.14
CA SER A 7 25.67 -16.94 -51.05
C SER A 7 24.74 -15.84 -50.51
N ASN A 8 24.03 -15.13 -51.38
CA ASN A 8 23.07 -14.10 -50.98
C ASN A 8 21.87 -14.68 -50.22
N ILE A 9 21.37 -15.85 -50.64
CA ILE A 9 20.28 -16.54 -49.93
C ILE A 9 20.74 -16.96 -48.53
N VAL A 10 21.93 -17.57 -48.42
CA VAL A 10 22.50 -17.98 -47.13
C VAL A 10 22.71 -16.79 -46.21
N LEU A 11 23.27 -15.68 -46.73
CA LEU A 11 23.47 -14.46 -45.95
C LEU A 11 22.14 -13.88 -45.46
N SER A 12 21.10 -13.88 -46.30
CA SER A 12 19.76 -13.38 -45.94
C SER A 12 19.10 -14.22 -44.85
N ILE A 13 19.25 -15.55 -44.92
CA ILE A 13 18.76 -16.46 -43.88
C ILE A 13 19.51 -16.21 -42.56
N LEU A 14 20.84 -16.08 -42.60
CA LEU A 14 21.65 -15.81 -41.41
C LEU A 14 21.31 -14.47 -40.77
N THR A 15 21.09 -13.42 -41.57
CA THR A 15 20.67 -12.11 -41.05
C THR A 15 19.26 -12.16 -40.47
N ALA A 16 18.32 -12.86 -41.09
CA ALA A 16 16.98 -13.04 -40.54
C ALA A 16 17.02 -13.78 -39.18
N VAL A 17 17.80 -14.85 -39.08
CA VAL A 17 18.00 -15.59 -37.82
C VAL A 17 18.63 -14.71 -36.75
N TYR A 18 19.66 -13.94 -37.11
CA TYR A 18 20.30 -13.00 -36.20
C TYR A 18 19.33 -11.96 -35.65
N VAL A 19 18.54 -11.31 -36.52
CA VAL A 19 17.54 -10.31 -36.11
C VAL A 19 16.50 -10.91 -35.16
N VAL A 20 16.01 -12.13 -35.44
CA VAL A 20 15.03 -12.81 -34.57
C VAL A 20 15.63 -13.14 -33.21
N LEU A 21 16.87 -13.63 -33.17
CA LEU A 21 17.56 -13.93 -31.91
C LEU A 21 17.82 -12.67 -31.10
N THR A 22 18.33 -11.61 -31.73
CA THR A 22 18.58 -10.32 -31.07
C THR A 22 17.28 -9.71 -30.54
N PHE A 23 16.17 -9.79 -31.29
CA PHE A 23 14.86 -9.34 -30.83
C PHE A 23 14.38 -10.13 -29.60
N ARG A 24 14.54 -11.46 -29.60
CA ARG A 24 14.19 -12.30 -28.44
C ARG A 24 15.02 -11.95 -27.21
N ILE A 25 16.34 -11.83 -27.36
CA ILE A 25 17.25 -11.46 -26.27
C ILE A 25 16.91 -10.07 -25.73
N LEU A 26 16.63 -9.09 -26.59
CA LEU A 26 16.23 -7.75 -26.17
C LEU A 26 14.89 -7.76 -25.42
N LYS A 27 13.92 -8.55 -25.88
CA LYS A 27 12.61 -8.68 -25.21
C LYS A 27 12.75 -9.32 -23.83
N GLU A 28 13.61 -10.32 -23.71
CA GLU A 28 13.88 -11.02 -22.45
C GLU A 28 14.69 -10.16 -21.48
N ASN A 29 15.72 -9.47 -21.96
CA ASN A 29 16.48 -8.50 -21.17
C ASN A 29 15.64 -7.31 -20.74
N ARG A 30 14.69 -6.85 -21.55
CA ARG A 30 13.76 -5.78 -21.15
C ARG A 30 12.90 -6.23 -19.97
N ARG A 31 12.36 -7.45 -20.02
CA ARG A 31 11.57 -8.03 -18.93
C ARG A 31 12.39 -8.27 -17.65
N ASN A 32 13.68 -8.64 -17.79
CA ASN A 32 14.58 -8.82 -16.65
C ASN A 32 15.09 -7.48 -16.07
N ASN A 33 15.32 -6.46 -16.91
CA ASN A 33 15.68 -5.12 -16.46
C ASN A 33 14.50 -4.38 -15.82
N GLU A 34 13.26 -4.66 -16.24
CA GLU A 34 12.06 -4.09 -15.62
C GLU A 34 12.05 -4.40 -14.11
N LEU A 35 12.39 -5.62 -13.68
CA LEU A 35 12.47 -6.00 -12.26
C LEU A 35 13.52 -5.23 -11.46
N GLY A 36 14.66 -4.90 -12.06
CA GLY A 36 15.70 -4.08 -11.44
C GLY A 36 15.36 -2.59 -11.34
N SER A 37 14.29 -2.17 -12.03
CA SER A 37 13.87 -0.77 -12.13
C SER A 37 12.64 -0.43 -11.28
N TYR A 38 12.05 -1.42 -10.61
CA TYR A 38 10.95 -1.20 -9.66
C TYR A 38 11.49 -1.03 -8.24
N PRO A 39 10.96 -0.06 -7.47
CA PRO A 39 11.27 0.01 -6.05
C PRO A 39 10.70 -1.24 -5.35
N GLN A 40 11.52 -1.88 -4.52
CA GLN A 40 11.12 -3.08 -3.78
C GLN A 40 10.71 -2.64 -2.38
N LEU A 41 9.44 -2.23 -2.27
CA LEU A 41 8.87 -1.72 -1.04
C LEU A 41 8.24 -2.85 -0.23
N TYR A 42 8.51 -2.80 1.07
CA TYR A 42 7.90 -3.67 2.06
C TYR A 42 7.25 -2.81 3.13
N CYS A 43 6.11 -3.29 3.61
CA CYS A 43 5.42 -2.72 4.73
C CYS A 43 5.52 -3.68 5.92
N GLU A 44 5.78 -3.13 7.09
CA GLU A 44 5.76 -3.86 8.36
C GLU A 44 4.99 -3.04 9.39
N VAL A 45 4.17 -3.70 10.21
CA VAL A 45 3.53 -3.05 11.37
C VAL A 45 4.07 -3.72 12.63
N LYS A 46 4.84 -2.98 13.41
CA LYS A 46 5.37 -3.43 14.71
C LYS A 46 4.52 -2.87 15.83
N VAL A 47 4.49 -3.59 16.94
CA VAL A 47 3.89 -3.12 18.18
C VAL A 47 5.02 -2.64 19.08
N ASP A 48 5.02 -1.36 19.45
CA ASP A 48 5.97 -0.78 20.40
C ASP A 48 5.20 -0.36 21.65
N GLY A 49 5.18 -1.23 22.66
CA GLY A 49 4.34 -1.06 23.84
C GLY A 49 2.86 -1.19 23.50
N SER A 50 2.10 -0.11 23.67
CA SER A 50 0.66 -0.03 23.35
C SER A 50 0.37 0.63 21.99
N GLU A 51 1.40 1.04 21.25
CA GLU A 51 1.25 1.77 19.99
C GLU A 51 1.67 0.90 18.80
N ALA A 52 0.95 1.05 17.68
CA ALA A 52 1.39 0.49 16.41
C ALA A 52 2.40 1.43 15.74
N ARG A 53 3.44 0.85 15.13
CA ARG A 53 4.42 1.54 14.30
C ARG A 53 4.42 0.93 12.91
N LEU A 54 3.97 1.72 11.94
CA LEU A 54 4.05 1.37 10.53
C LEU A 54 5.45 1.69 10.02
N SER A 55 6.07 0.77 9.32
CA SER A 55 7.38 0.95 8.68
C SER A 55 7.30 0.62 7.20
N VAL A 56 7.77 1.55 6.38
CA VAL A 56 7.92 1.38 4.94
C VAL A 56 9.41 1.26 4.64
N ILE A 57 9.79 0.13 4.05
CA ILE A 57 11.18 -0.25 3.83
C ILE A 57 11.41 -0.38 2.32
N ASN A 58 12.36 0.36 1.76
CA ASN A 58 12.77 0.19 0.37
C ASN A 58 14.06 -0.62 0.30
N ARG A 59 13.94 -1.92 0.00
CA ARG A 59 15.10 -2.81 -0.20
C ARG A 59 15.59 -2.85 -1.64
N GLY A 60 14.94 -2.09 -2.53
CA GLY A 60 15.31 -2.04 -3.93
C GLY A 60 16.55 -1.17 -4.16
N ASN A 61 17.03 -1.20 -5.41
CA ASN A 61 18.16 -0.38 -5.85
C ASN A 61 17.71 0.98 -6.42
N VAL A 62 16.41 1.25 -6.44
CA VAL A 62 15.82 2.48 -6.98
C VAL A 62 14.94 3.15 -5.91
N PRO A 63 14.88 4.50 -5.87
CA PRO A 63 14.01 5.20 -4.95
C PRO A 63 12.53 4.98 -5.31
N ALA A 64 11.69 4.98 -4.29
CA ALA A 64 10.25 5.07 -4.43
C ALA A 64 9.81 6.53 -4.29
N LEU A 65 8.98 7.01 -5.20
CA LEU A 65 8.52 8.40 -5.25
C LEU A 65 7.04 8.49 -4.90
N ASP A 66 6.61 9.66 -4.43
CA ASP A 66 5.20 10.02 -4.18
C ASP A 66 4.43 8.93 -3.42
N ILE A 67 5.00 8.44 -2.33
CA ILE A 67 4.40 7.35 -1.57
C ILE A 67 3.16 7.86 -0.84
N GLY A 68 2.07 7.11 -0.92
CA GLY A 68 0.86 7.31 -0.16
C GLY A 68 0.47 6.02 0.57
N ALA A 69 0.27 6.09 1.87
CA ALA A 69 -0.21 4.97 2.67
C ALA A 69 -1.51 5.39 3.36
N LEU A 70 -2.59 4.66 3.09
CA LEU A 70 -3.84 4.76 3.84
C LEU A 70 -3.97 3.53 4.72
N VAL A 71 -4.07 3.75 6.02
CA VAL A 71 -4.06 2.69 7.04
C VAL A 71 -5.41 2.67 7.71
N LEU A 72 -6.03 1.50 7.79
CA LEU A 72 -7.24 1.27 8.58
C LEU A 72 -6.86 0.37 9.75
N ALA A 73 -7.28 0.76 10.95
CA ALA A 73 -7.27 -0.03 12.16
C ALA A 73 -8.69 -0.60 12.36
N HIS A 74 -8.81 -1.92 12.43
CA HIS A 74 -10.07 -2.62 12.68
C HIS A 74 -10.15 -3.10 14.13
N TYR A 75 -11.24 -2.76 14.79
CA TYR A 75 -11.55 -3.15 16.16
C TYR A 75 -12.74 -4.10 16.15
N HIS A 76 -12.63 -5.18 16.93
CA HIS A 76 -13.71 -6.15 17.09
C HIS A 76 -14.72 -5.68 18.15
N GLU A 77 -16.02 -5.82 17.87
CA GLU A 77 -17.11 -5.43 18.79
C GLU A 77 -17.10 -6.23 20.10
N ASP A 78 -16.74 -7.52 20.04
CA ASP A 78 -16.56 -8.36 21.24
C ASP A 78 -15.53 -7.82 22.25
N ASP A 79 -14.48 -7.13 21.78
CA ASP A 79 -13.45 -6.57 22.66
C ASP A 79 -13.84 -5.18 23.19
N GLN A 80 -14.50 -4.37 22.36
CA GLN A 80 -15.09 -3.09 22.77
C GLN A 80 -16.27 -2.73 21.87
N ASP A 81 -17.43 -2.51 22.46
CA ASP A 81 -18.63 -2.01 21.78
C ASP A 81 -18.38 -0.66 21.08
N VAL A 82 -19.00 -0.48 19.91
CA VAL A 82 -18.84 0.71 19.05
C VAL A 82 -19.21 1.98 19.80
N MET A 83 -20.33 1.98 20.53
CA MET A 83 -20.80 3.18 21.22
C MET A 83 -19.85 3.56 22.35
N SER A 84 -19.33 2.56 23.06
CA SER A 84 -18.30 2.74 24.08
C SER A 84 -17.01 3.32 23.49
N PHE A 85 -16.54 2.78 22.37
CA PHE A 85 -15.37 3.30 21.64
C PHE A 85 -15.58 4.75 21.18
N LEU A 86 -16.74 5.04 20.57
CA LEU A 86 -17.08 6.37 20.12
C LEU A 86 -17.11 7.37 21.27
N ASN A 87 -17.72 7.02 22.40
CA ASN A 87 -17.82 7.93 23.55
C ASN A 87 -16.45 8.20 24.20
N GLU A 88 -15.58 7.20 24.23
CA GLU A 88 -14.25 7.31 24.82
C GLU A 88 -13.29 8.10 23.93
N PHE A 89 -13.28 7.81 22.63
CA PHE A 89 -12.23 8.29 21.73
C PHE A 89 -12.68 9.35 20.73
N VAL A 90 -13.98 9.51 20.47
CA VAL A 90 -14.51 10.40 19.42
C VAL A 90 -15.44 11.45 20.03
N GLY A 91 -15.21 12.74 19.82
CA GLY A 91 -16.09 13.77 20.40
C GLY A 91 -17.56 13.68 19.94
N GLU A 92 -18.53 13.90 20.83
CA GLU A 92 -19.98 13.75 20.54
C GLU A 92 -20.50 14.62 19.38
N GLY A 93 -19.85 15.75 19.11
CA GLY A 93 -20.26 16.71 18.08
C GLY A 93 -19.84 16.37 16.65
N TRP A 94 -19.05 15.31 16.42
CA TRP A 94 -18.47 15.02 15.11
C TRP A 94 -19.44 14.30 14.16
N PRO A 95 -19.76 14.87 12.98
CA PRO A 95 -20.65 14.24 11.99
C PRO A 95 -20.21 12.83 11.57
N GLU A 96 -18.90 12.57 11.58
CA GLU A 96 -18.26 11.31 11.21
C GLU A 96 -18.68 10.15 12.11
N ARG A 97 -19.15 10.41 13.34
CA ARG A 97 -19.69 9.37 14.23
C ARG A 97 -20.84 8.60 13.60
N LYS A 98 -21.62 9.25 12.72
CA LYS A 98 -22.73 8.60 11.99
C LYS A 98 -22.26 7.67 10.87
N ARG A 99 -20.98 7.73 10.50
CA ARG A 99 -20.39 6.92 9.43
C ARG A 99 -19.89 5.58 9.93
N ILE A 100 -19.55 5.48 11.21
CA ILE A 100 -19.13 4.21 11.77
C ILE A 100 -20.34 3.30 11.82
N VAL A 101 -20.23 2.16 11.16
CA VAL A 101 -21.23 1.10 11.17
C VAL A 101 -20.44 -0.20 11.30
N ASN A 102 -20.96 -1.15 12.06
CA ASN A 102 -20.41 -2.50 12.08
C ASN A 102 -20.41 -3.03 10.64
N THR A 103 -19.20 -3.26 10.13
CA THR A 103 -18.97 -3.89 8.84
C THR A 103 -19.13 -5.40 8.97
N PHE A 104 -18.82 -6.12 7.91
CA PHE A 104 -18.85 -7.58 7.92
C PHE A 104 -18.07 -8.12 9.13
N ASP A 105 -18.69 -9.06 9.84
CA ASP A 105 -18.11 -9.75 10.99
C ASP A 105 -17.89 -8.90 12.25
N GLY A 106 -18.68 -7.85 12.48
CA GLY A 106 -18.67 -7.13 13.77
C GLY A 106 -17.46 -6.21 13.98
N PHE A 107 -16.81 -5.80 12.89
CA PHE A 107 -15.69 -4.87 12.93
C PHE A 107 -16.11 -3.43 12.65
N TYR A 108 -15.48 -2.49 13.35
CA TYR A 108 -15.51 -1.08 13.02
C TYR A 108 -14.10 -0.52 12.85
N SER A 109 -13.98 0.58 12.10
CA SER A 109 -12.69 0.99 11.55
C SER A 109 -12.36 2.46 11.82
N VAL A 110 -11.09 2.73 12.10
CA VAL A 110 -10.50 4.07 12.12
C VAL A 110 -9.39 4.14 11.10
N TYR A 111 -9.23 5.27 10.40
CA TYR A 111 -8.18 5.41 9.39
C TYR A 111 -7.20 6.56 9.65
N ASP A 112 -5.98 6.41 9.15
CA ASP A 112 -4.96 7.46 9.10
C ASP A 112 -4.27 7.42 7.74
N ASN A 113 -3.72 8.54 7.29
CA ASN A 113 -3.04 8.64 6.01
C ASN A 113 -1.66 9.28 6.14
N PHE A 114 -0.71 8.76 5.35
CA PHE A 114 0.66 9.23 5.31
C PHE A 114 1.10 9.44 3.86
N GLY A 115 1.89 10.48 3.64
CA GLY A 115 2.50 10.77 2.35
C GLY A 115 3.98 11.01 2.53
N PHE A 116 4.80 10.37 1.69
CA PHE A 116 6.24 10.62 1.65
C PHE A 116 6.64 11.00 0.22
N PRO A 117 7.34 12.12 0.00
CA PRO A 117 7.76 12.50 -1.34
C PRO A 117 8.74 11.49 -1.94
N VAL A 118 9.61 10.91 -1.12
CA VAL A 118 10.60 9.92 -1.54
C VAL A 118 10.97 8.98 -0.40
N VAL A 119 11.11 7.68 -0.68
CA VAL A 119 11.84 6.74 0.18
C VAL A 119 13.04 6.21 -0.62
N PRO A 120 14.27 6.64 -0.26
CA PRO A 120 15.48 6.22 -0.97
C PRO A 120 15.72 4.70 -0.89
N ALA A 121 16.51 4.19 -1.83
CA ALA A 121 17.00 2.81 -1.80
C ALA A 121 17.77 2.53 -0.49
N GLY A 122 17.53 1.37 0.12
CA GLY A 122 18.17 0.95 1.37
C GLY A 122 17.75 1.76 2.61
N LYS A 123 16.65 2.52 2.53
CA LYS A 123 16.13 3.30 3.66
C LYS A 123 14.78 2.79 4.13
N GLN A 124 14.53 3.02 5.41
CA GLN A 124 13.27 2.77 6.07
C GLN A 124 12.73 4.10 6.64
N VAL A 125 11.42 4.29 6.51
CA VAL A 125 10.67 5.30 7.23
C VAL A 125 9.66 4.62 8.13
N SER A 126 9.63 5.02 9.39
CA SER A 126 8.67 4.54 10.37
C SER A 126 7.77 5.70 10.81
N VAL A 127 6.46 5.46 10.79
CA VAL A 127 5.44 6.40 11.26
C VAL A 127 4.58 5.77 12.34
N ARG A 128 4.16 6.59 13.30
CA ARG A 128 3.20 6.20 14.33
C ARG A 128 1.81 6.69 13.92
N PRO A 129 0.88 5.79 13.61
CA PRO A 129 -0.49 6.21 13.34
C PRO A 129 -1.15 6.81 14.57
N GLY A 130 -2.00 7.81 14.36
CA GLY A 130 -2.76 8.49 15.41
C GLY A 130 -3.92 7.67 15.96
N PHE A 131 -3.84 6.33 15.95
CA PHE A 131 -4.92 5.48 16.42
C PHE A 131 -5.03 5.56 17.95
N PRO A 132 -6.25 5.68 18.48
CA PRO A 132 -6.45 5.89 19.93
C PRO A 132 -6.02 4.69 20.78
N LYS A 133 -6.11 3.48 20.22
CA LYS A 133 -5.69 2.23 20.86
C LYS A 133 -5.19 1.24 19.80
N MET A 134 -4.44 0.25 20.24
CA MET A 134 -4.02 -0.86 19.38
C MET A 134 -5.24 -1.65 18.86
N ALA A 135 -5.31 -1.82 17.55
CA ALA A 135 -6.30 -2.63 16.86
C ALA A 135 -5.85 -4.10 16.70
N ASP A 136 -6.84 -4.97 16.51
CA ASP A 136 -6.63 -6.40 16.24
C ASP A 136 -6.13 -6.64 14.83
N GLN A 137 -6.56 -5.80 13.89
CA GLN A 137 -6.17 -5.92 12.49
C GLN A 137 -5.89 -4.56 11.88
N TYR A 138 -4.96 -4.55 10.93
CA TYR A 138 -4.62 -3.37 10.13
C TYR A 138 -4.72 -3.71 8.66
N LEU A 139 -5.44 -2.88 7.92
CA LEU A 139 -5.54 -2.96 6.48
C LEU A 139 -4.87 -1.72 5.87
N LEU A 140 -3.85 -1.93 5.05
CA LEU A 140 -3.08 -0.86 4.42
C LEU A 140 -3.35 -0.83 2.92
N LEU A 141 -3.70 0.32 2.36
CA LEU A 141 -3.57 0.59 0.93
C LEU A 141 -2.34 1.45 0.72
N PHE A 142 -1.34 0.84 0.11
CA PHE A 142 -0.06 1.44 -0.17
C PHE A 142 0.06 1.76 -1.66
N GLN A 143 0.49 2.97 -1.98
CA GLN A 143 0.66 3.46 -3.35
C GLN A 143 2.01 4.16 -3.49
N PHE A 144 2.64 4.00 -4.63
CA PHE A 144 3.94 4.61 -4.90
C PHE A 144 4.16 4.76 -6.40
N ARG A 145 5.19 5.53 -6.74
CA ARG A 145 5.60 5.82 -8.11
C ARG A 145 7.04 5.40 -8.32
N ASN A 146 7.35 4.86 -9.49
CA ASN A 146 8.74 4.62 -9.88
C ASN A 146 9.37 5.87 -10.51
N ILE A 147 10.67 5.81 -10.80
CA ILE A 147 11.40 6.91 -11.46
C ILE A 147 10.87 7.27 -12.86
N PHE A 148 10.07 6.41 -13.49
CA PHE A 148 9.46 6.64 -14.79
C PHE A 148 8.07 7.28 -14.71
N GLY A 149 7.56 7.55 -13.51
CA GLY A 149 6.23 8.14 -13.31
C GLY A 149 5.07 7.15 -13.31
N GLU A 150 5.34 5.84 -13.40
CA GLU A 150 4.31 4.81 -13.33
C GLU A 150 3.84 4.63 -11.89
N ASN A 151 2.52 4.54 -11.68
CA ASN A 151 1.95 4.37 -10.34
C ASN A 151 1.62 2.90 -10.09
N PHE A 152 1.86 2.49 -8.85
CA PHE A 152 1.63 1.13 -8.38
C PHE A 152 0.89 1.15 -7.05
N PHE A 153 0.27 0.03 -6.72
CA PHE A 153 -0.35 -0.17 -5.42
C PHE A 153 -0.18 -1.59 -4.91
N GLN A 154 -0.28 -1.73 -3.59
CA GLN A 154 -0.44 -2.99 -2.87
C GLN A 154 -1.33 -2.79 -1.65
N ILE A 155 -2.09 -3.81 -1.31
CA ILE A 155 -2.90 -3.90 -0.11
C ILE A 155 -2.21 -4.87 0.83
N TYR A 156 -2.01 -4.48 2.08
CA TYR A 156 -1.46 -5.35 3.12
C TYR A 156 -2.49 -5.56 4.20
N TRP A 157 -2.67 -6.80 4.62
CA TRP A 157 -3.50 -7.13 5.77
C TRP A 157 -2.64 -7.71 6.88
N PHE A 158 -2.61 -7.03 8.02
CA PHE A 158 -1.94 -7.48 9.23
C PHE A 158 -3.01 -7.83 10.28
N HIS A 159 -2.77 -8.88 11.05
CA HIS A 159 -3.63 -9.27 12.16
C HIS A 159 -2.78 -9.63 13.38
N LEU A 160 -3.35 -9.47 14.56
CA LEU A 160 -2.71 -9.84 15.80
C LEU A 160 -2.65 -11.35 15.91
N ASP A 161 -1.47 -11.92 16.13
CA ASP A 161 -1.36 -13.33 16.45
C ASP A 161 -1.86 -13.57 17.89
N HIS A 162 -3.13 -13.94 18.02
CA HIS A 162 -3.72 -14.23 19.33
C HIS A 162 -3.04 -15.40 20.06
N ARG A 163 -2.29 -16.26 19.36
CA ARG A 163 -1.53 -17.36 19.98
C ARG A 163 -0.21 -16.88 20.58
N ASN A 164 0.30 -15.74 20.14
CA ASN A 164 1.49 -15.09 20.67
C ASN A 164 1.28 -13.58 20.72
N ARG A 165 0.45 -13.09 21.65
CA ARG A 165 0.20 -11.65 21.86
C ARG A 165 1.50 -10.83 22.06
N HIS A 166 2.60 -11.49 22.47
CA HIS A 166 3.92 -10.88 22.62
C HIS A 166 4.76 -10.77 21.33
N LYS A 167 4.39 -11.46 20.24
CA LYS A 167 5.13 -11.44 18.96
C LYS A 167 4.66 -10.35 17.99
N GLY A 168 3.62 -9.60 18.35
CA GLY A 168 3.11 -8.50 17.54
C GLY A 168 2.18 -8.94 16.41
N LEU A 169 2.09 -8.11 15.37
CA LEU A 169 1.20 -8.30 14.25
C LEU A 169 1.87 -9.18 13.18
N THR A 170 1.10 -10.11 12.61
CA THR A 170 1.53 -10.99 11.53
C THR A 170 0.89 -10.55 10.21
N LEU A 171 1.67 -10.61 9.13
CA LEU A 171 1.16 -10.38 7.78
C LEU A 171 0.24 -11.55 7.40
N GLY A 172 -1.04 -11.27 7.19
CA GLY A 172 -2.04 -12.22 6.72
C GLY A 172 -2.04 -12.35 5.20
N SER A 173 -2.12 -11.24 4.48
CA SER A 173 -2.12 -11.27 3.01
C SER A 173 -1.52 -10.00 2.39
N VAL A 174 -1.07 -10.16 1.14
CA VAL A 174 -0.67 -9.05 0.27
C VAL A 174 -1.41 -9.20 -1.04
N GLU A 175 -2.14 -8.16 -1.42
CA GLU A 175 -2.93 -8.14 -2.64
C GLU A 175 -2.68 -6.90 -3.49
N PRO A 176 -2.36 -7.05 -4.78
CA PRO A 176 -2.04 -8.30 -5.44
C PRO A 176 -0.72 -8.90 -4.91
N HIS A 177 -0.49 -10.20 -5.10
CA HIS A 177 0.75 -10.86 -4.69
C HIS A 177 2.01 -10.28 -5.32
N GLY A 178 1.86 -9.56 -6.44
CA GLY A 178 2.92 -8.76 -7.06
C GLY A 178 2.57 -7.28 -7.07
N ILE A 179 3.50 -6.46 -7.55
CA ILE A 179 3.25 -5.04 -7.74
C ILE A 179 2.29 -4.87 -8.92
N ALA A 180 1.11 -4.28 -8.69
CA ALA A 180 0.17 -3.96 -9.77
C ALA A 180 0.21 -2.48 -10.13
N ARG A 181 0.18 -2.23 -11.44
CA ARG A 181 0.02 -0.89 -12.01
C ARG A 181 -1.40 -0.40 -11.77
N THR A 182 -1.54 0.87 -11.44
CA THR A 182 -2.84 1.53 -11.28
C THR A 182 -2.76 2.97 -11.74
N SER A 183 -3.91 3.60 -12.03
CA SER A 183 -3.97 5.06 -12.00
C SER A 183 -3.78 5.54 -10.55
N ARG A 184 -3.30 6.78 -10.38
CA ARG A 184 -3.14 7.37 -9.05
C ARG A 184 -4.52 7.49 -8.41
N ILE A 185 -4.68 6.90 -7.23
CA ILE A 185 -5.94 6.97 -6.50
C ILE A 185 -5.87 8.18 -5.57
N THR A 186 -6.89 9.02 -5.62
CA THR A 186 -6.95 10.21 -4.77
C THR A 186 -7.86 9.92 -3.58
N PHE A 187 -7.34 10.14 -2.38
CA PHE A 187 -8.11 10.06 -1.15
C PHE A 187 -8.87 11.37 -0.99
N THR A 188 -10.20 11.33 -1.07
CA THR A 188 -11.03 12.51 -0.77
C THR A 188 -11.95 12.23 0.40
N GLU A 189 -12.50 13.29 1.00
CA GLU A 189 -13.47 13.22 2.10
C GLU A 189 -14.69 12.35 1.75
N ASN A 190 -15.01 12.25 0.45
CA ASN A 190 -16.05 11.43 -0.14
C ASN A 190 -15.49 10.19 -0.84
N TYR A 191 -14.64 9.42 -0.15
CA TYR A 191 -14.16 8.10 -0.59
C TYR A 191 -12.98 8.14 -1.57
N LEU A 192 -12.41 6.96 -1.83
CA LEU A 192 -11.39 6.73 -2.86
C LEU A 192 -11.97 7.14 -4.20
N LEU A 193 -11.61 8.33 -4.69
CA LEU A 193 -11.85 8.68 -6.06
C LEU A 193 -10.74 8.02 -6.87
N ALA A 194 -11.09 6.94 -7.56
CA ALA A 194 -10.52 6.80 -8.88
C ALA A 194 -10.95 8.03 -9.68
N ASP A 195 -10.03 8.62 -10.43
CA ASP A 195 -10.35 9.67 -11.40
C ASP A 195 -11.65 9.28 -12.14
N LYS A 196 -12.56 10.21 -12.46
CA LYS A 196 -13.96 9.91 -12.87
C LYS A 196 -14.09 8.92 -14.04
N ASN A 197 -13.00 8.63 -14.74
CA ASN A 197 -12.88 7.71 -15.88
C ASN A 197 -12.09 6.42 -15.58
N SER A 198 -11.49 6.28 -14.40
CA SER A 198 -10.72 5.11 -13.98
C SER A 198 -11.59 4.21 -13.11
N GLN A 199 -11.70 2.93 -13.43
CA GLN A 199 -12.26 1.94 -12.52
C GLN A 199 -11.21 1.62 -11.45
N LEU A 200 -11.64 1.44 -10.20
CA LEU A 200 -10.75 0.96 -9.15
C LEU A 200 -10.37 -0.51 -9.44
N PRO A 201 -9.15 -0.93 -9.13
CA PRO A 201 -8.80 -2.35 -9.14
C PRO A 201 -9.80 -3.17 -8.30
N ALA A 202 -10.25 -4.31 -8.83
CA ALA A 202 -11.29 -5.13 -8.19
C ALA A 202 -10.95 -5.55 -6.75
N CYS A 203 -9.67 -5.78 -6.42
CA CYS A 203 -9.24 -6.07 -5.06
C CYS A 203 -9.43 -4.87 -4.10
N ILE A 204 -9.23 -3.63 -4.57
CA ILE A 204 -9.49 -2.43 -3.76
C ILE A 204 -11.00 -2.27 -3.57
N GLU A 205 -11.81 -2.46 -4.62
CA GLU A 205 -13.26 -2.35 -4.52
C GLU A 205 -13.86 -3.38 -3.56
N LYS A 206 -13.36 -4.61 -3.61
CA LYS A 206 -13.89 -5.73 -2.83
C LYS A 206 -13.35 -5.75 -1.40
N ASN A 207 -12.05 -5.58 -1.23
CA ASN A 207 -11.38 -5.93 0.03
C ASN A 207 -10.98 -4.70 0.86
N PHE A 208 -11.02 -3.48 0.31
CA PHE A 208 -10.58 -2.28 1.02
C PHE A 208 -11.67 -1.20 1.13
N SER A 209 -12.33 -0.91 0.01
CA SER A 209 -13.34 0.16 -0.08
C SER A 209 -14.52 0.02 0.89
N PRO A 210 -15.07 -1.18 1.17
CA PRO A 210 -16.19 -1.32 2.10
C PRO A 210 -15.81 -0.90 3.52
N PHE A 211 -14.64 -1.33 3.99
CA PHE A 211 -14.14 -0.96 5.32
C PHE A 211 -13.81 0.53 5.42
N PHE A 212 -13.20 1.10 4.38
CA PHE A 212 -12.86 2.52 4.37
C PHE A 212 -14.10 3.42 4.39
N LYS A 213 -15.16 3.06 3.66
CA LYS A 213 -16.42 3.82 3.64
C LYS A 213 -17.04 3.96 5.04
N CYS A 214 -16.96 2.91 5.84
CA CYS A 214 -17.48 2.85 7.20
C CYS A 214 -16.46 3.25 8.27
N SER A 215 -15.32 3.84 7.87
CA SER A 215 -14.27 4.25 8.79
C SER A 215 -14.32 5.75 9.11
N ILE A 216 -13.82 6.10 10.30
CA ILE A 216 -13.66 7.50 10.75
C ILE A 216 -12.18 7.89 10.80
N PRO A 217 -11.81 9.16 10.56
CA PRO A 217 -10.42 9.57 10.64
C PRO A 217 -9.93 9.55 12.09
N SER A 218 -8.72 9.03 12.30
CA SER A 218 -7.99 8.97 13.57
C SER A 218 -7.72 10.36 14.17
N GLY A 219 -7.62 11.38 13.32
CA GLY A 219 -7.42 12.77 13.74
C GLY A 219 -8.58 13.35 14.55
N ILE A 220 -9.75 12.69 14.60
CA ILE A 220 -10.91 13.14 15.38
C ILE A 220 -10.85 12.46 16.75
N THR A 221 -10.28 13.14 17.74
CA THR A 221 -10.24 12.64 19.12
C THR A 221 -11.18 13.43 20.04
N ALA A 222 -11.60 12.83 21.16
CA ALA A 222 -12.33 13.52 22.22
C ALA A 222 -11.55 14.73 22.80
N ALA A 223 -10.21 14.69 22.73
CA ALA A 223 -9.32 15.76 23.17
C ALA A 223 -9.11 16.88 22.12
N GLY A 224 -9.64 16.73 20.90
CA GLY A 224 -9.50 17.68 19.80
C GLY A 224 -8.95 17.07 18.51
N ILE A 225 -8.64 17.91 17.53
CA ILE A 225 -8.02 17.45 16.28
C ILE A 225 -6.55 17.17 16.55
N LEU A 226 -6.10 15.94 16.29
CA LEU A 226 -4.68 15.59 16.28
C LEU A 226 -4.01 16.42 15.18
N ASN A 227 -3.18 17.39 15.55
CA ASN A 227 -2.57 18.32 14.61
C ASN A 227 -1.73 17.56 13.57
N ALA A 228 -2.11 17.68 12.30
CA ALA A 228 -1.41 17.07 11.16
C ALA A 228 0.06 17.55 10.98
N HIS A 229 0.52 18.50 11.80
CA HIS A 229 1.83 19.14 11.71
C HIS A 229 2.90 18.55 12.63
N GLU A 230 2.57 17.58 13.50
CA GLU A 230 3.62 16.85 14.21
C GLU A 230 4.31 15.88 13.25
N THR A 231 5.63 16.02 13.09
CA THR A 231 6.45 15.04 12.37
C THR A 231 6.42 13.72 13.12
N ARG A 232 5.55 12.81 12.65
CA ARG A 232 5.37 11.44 13.18
C ARG A 232 6.36 10.44 12.59
N GLU A 233 7.26 10.91 11.72
CA GLU A 233 8.19 10.11 10.93
C GLU A 233 9.58 10.00 11.56
N VAL A 234 10.15 8.80 11.48
CA VAL A 234 11.51 8.48 11.92
C VAL A 234 12.20 7.74 10.78
N TRP A 235 13.34 8.25 10.34
CA TRP A 235 14.13 7.65 9.26
C TRP A 235 15.27 6.79 9.81
N SER A 236 15.49 5.63 9.23
CA SER A 236 16.60 4.73 9.57
C SER A 236 17.16 4.03 8.33
N ASP A 237 18.30 3.37 8.49
CA ASP A 237 18.80 2.40 7.53
C ASP A 237 17.91 1.14 7.55
N ALA A 238 17.72 0.52 6.38
CA ALA A 238 16.87 -0.66 6.15
C ALA A 238 17.60 -2.00 6.31
#